data_AF-A0A954LFP1-F1
#
_entry.id   AF-A0A954LFP1-F1
#
_cell.length_a   1.000
_cell.length_b   1.000
_cell.length_c   1.000
_cell.angle_alpha   90.00
_cell.angle_beta   90.00
_cell.angle_gamma   90.00
#
_symmetry.space_group_name_H-M   'P 1'
#
loop_
_entity.id
_entity.type
_entity.pdbx_description
1 polymer ?
#
loop_
_entity_poly.entity_id
_entity_poly.type
_entity_poly.pdbx_seq_one_letter_code
_entity_poly.pdbx_strand_id
1 'polypeptide(L)'
;MSTECDYFAGSKDGFVRCRNTTDLVHKGKVPETLCQKCRFRTVDGVRVMTPERPSLPDRPSGQSAPILPDHSTRGKCSHLRSKRSCCDTLYVCREFGSCSLMPVRDDIPCCESCERWVPEKAWAPNAGKFADRPWEGPYRRKPWGYAVTVAIPVVNAAEACAVIVDLLRLQTEPPFILLIDTGSDAEQFDQLQQLRAEDCEVHSLRINGVQHPSDFPAMAMDVAFTLCRTPYLLATHADVFLTGRGVVAELLQLCRDGNPVVGYEITERPHSDWPGMVGHTLTMFDIVAMDRINAGWSMRRLLANYAHPDGYSTDRGISPATAPNWPDTELLINYQCRAAGLTPLIIGREKNAARTQDHRIDHCRSWASAQLYASGGRYAESVSGWLEDGIEKAKARISDWTNSPKPSTHI
;
A
#
# COMPACT_ATOMS: atom_id res chain seq x y z
N MET A 1 -1.45 -36.97 -17.09
CA MET A 1 -1.96 -35.90 -17.97
C MET A 1 -3.38 -35.59 -17.55
N SER A 2 -3.55 -34.57 -16.70
CA SER A 2 -4.84 -34.09 -16.23
C SER A 2 -5.57 -33.37 -17.35
N THR A 3 -6.81 -33.74 -17.61
CA THR A 3 -7.69 -33.07 -18.58
C THR A 3 -8.43 -31.96 -17.84
N GLU A 4 -7.98 -30.71 -18.02
CA GLU A 4 -8.68 -29.52 -17.52
C GLU A 4 -9.74 -29.09 -18.54
N CYS A 5 -10.97 -28.87 -18.08
CA CYS A 5 -12.06 -28.31 -18.88
C CYS A 5 -12.40 -26.93 -18.33
N ASP A 6 -12.27 -25.89 -19.15
CA ASP A 6 -12.73 -24.55 -18.81
C ASP A 6 -14.15 -24.34 -19.32
N TYR A 7 -15.03 -23.83 -18.46
CA TYR A 7 -16.38 -23.41 -18.83
C TYR A 7 -16.41 -21.89 -18.99
N PHE A 8 -16.75 -21.42 -20.19
CA PHE A 8 -16.92 -19.99 -20.47
C PHE A 8 -18.42 -19.64 -20.44
N ALA A 9 -18.87 -19.01 -19.35
CA ALA A 9 -20.19 -18.40 -19.26
C ALA A 9 -20.10 -16.97 -19.82
N GLY A 10 -20.35 -16.81 -21.13
CA GLY A 10 -20.19 -15.50 -21.78
C GLY A 10 -20.78 -15.35 -23.17
N SER A 11 -21.75 -16.17 -23.58
CA SER A 11 -22.58 -15.90 -24.76
C SER A 11 -23.94 -16.58 -24.63
N LYS A 12 -24.99 -15.99 -25.23
CA LYS A 12 -26.37 -16.53 -25.19
C LYS A 12 -26.52 -17.93 -25.83
N ASP A 13 -25.47 -18.44 -26.46
CA ASP A 13 -25.46 -19.71 -27.22
C ASP A 13 -24.34 -20.65 -26.77
N GLY A 14 -24.24 -20.92 -25.46
CA GLY A 14 -23.13 -21.63 -24.79
C GLY A 14 -22.41 -22.74 -25.60
N PHE A 15 -21.09 -22.59 -25.75
CA PHE A 15 -20.18 -23.57 -26.36
C PHE A 15 -19.25 -24.17 -25.29
N VAL A 16 -18.88 -25.44 -25.45
CA VAL A 16 -17.83 -26.11 -24.65
C VAL A 16 -16.68 -26.44 -25.59
N ARG A 17 -15.46 -25.98 -25.28
CA ARG A 17 -14.26 -26.28 -26.06
C ARG A 17 -13.33 -27.17 -25.23
N CYS A 18 -13.04 -28.37 -25.73
CA CYS A 18 -12.03 -29.24 -25.12
C CYS A 18 -10.65 -28.87 -25.70
N ARG A 19 -9.64 -28.61 -24.85
CA ARG A 19 -8.35 -28.04 -25.28
C ARG A 19 -7.51 -28.92 -26.21
N ASN A 20 -7.84 -30.21 -26.40
CA ASN A 20 -7.03 -31.15 -27.18
C ASN A 20 -7.69 -31.65 -28.48
N THR A 21 -8.77 -31.02 -28.96
CA THR A 21 -9.35 -31.35 -30.27
C THR A 21 -9.73 -30.07 -31.01
N THR A 22 -9.44 -30.00 -32.31
CA THR A 22 -9.75 -28.85 -33.20
C THR A 22 -11.23 -28.73 -33.57
N ASP A 23 -12.10 -29.61 -33.08
CA ASP A 23 -13.50 -29.66 -33.51
C ASP A 23 -14.43 -28.90 -32.56
N LEU A 24 -15.25 -28.01 -33.13
CA LEU A 24 -16.40 -27.37 -32.49
C LEU A 24 -17.61 -28.29 -32.66
N VAL A 25 -18.21 -28.76 -31.56
CA VAL A 25 -19.41 -29.60 -31.62
C VAL A 25 -20.66 -28.74 -31.50
N HIS A 26 -21.45 -28.65 -32.58
CA HIS A 26 -22.78 -28.05 -32.55
C HIS A 26 -23.82 -29.01 -31.96
N LYS A 27 -24.86 -28.45 -31.34
CA LYS A 27 -25.99 -29.14 -30.69
C LYS A 27 -26.44 -30.42 -31.44
N GLY A 28 -26.06 -31.58 -30.89
CA GLY A 28 -26.56 -32.89 -31.30
C GLY A 28 -25.78 -34.01 -30.61
N LYS A 29 -26.45 -34.73 -29.69
CA LYS A 29 -26.01 -35.96 -28.99
C LYS A 29 -24.50 -36.08 -28.72
N VAL A 30 -24.08 -35.70 -27.52
CA VAL A 30 -22.75 -36.07 -26.97
C VAL A 30 -22.68 -37.60 -26.87
N PRO A 31 -21.65 -38.27 -27.43
CA PRO A 31 -21.47 -39.71 -27.27
C PRO A 31 -21.27 -40.06 -25.79
N GLU A 32 -21.99 -41.08 -25.29
CA GLU A 32 -22.00 -41.54 -23.89
C GLU A 32 -20.65 -42.07 -23.36
N THR A 33 -19.57 -42.02 -24.14
CA THR A 33 -18.28 -42.63 -23.79
C THR A 33 -17.21 -41.64 -23.29
N LEU A 34 -17.53 -40.36 -23.11
CA LEU A 34 -16.59 -39.37 -22.56
C LEU A 34 -17.02 -38.88 -21.17
N CYS A 35 -16.23 -39.28 -20.17
CA CYS A 35 -16.19 -38.81 -18.78
C CYS A 35 -16.97 -39.63 -17.73
N GLN A 36 -16.38 -40.73 -17.27
CA GLN A 36 -16.87 -41.51 -16.10
C GLN A 36 -16.72 -40.80 -14.73
N LYS A 37 -16.20 -39.56 -14.67
CA LYS A 37 -15.87 -38.88 -13.40
C LYS A 37 -16.68 -37.62 -13.09
N CYS A 38 -17.61 -37.20 -13.96
CA CYS A 38 -18.47 -36.04 -13.70
C CYS A 38 -19.91 -36.50 -13.47
N ARG A 39 -20.38 -36.49 -12.21
CA ARG A 39 -21.82 -36.64 -11.91
C ARG A 39 -22.50 -35.28 -12.05
N PHE A 40 -23.45 -35.20 -12.98
CA PHE A 40 -24.32 -34.03 -13.12
C PHE A 40 -25.56 -34.21 -12.26
N ARG A 41 -26.00 -33.16 -11.56
CA ARG A 41 -27.35 -33.08 -11.00
C ARG A 41 -28.14 -32.01 -11.73
N THR A 42 -29.44 -32.24 -11.87
CA THR A 42 -30.37 -31.28 -12.44
C THR A 42 -31.03 -30.53 -11.28
N VAL A 43 -30.89 -29.21 -11.24
CA VAL A 43 -31.60 -28.32 -10.32
C VAL A 43 -32.38 -27.33 -11.18
N ASP A 44 -33.70 -27.27 -11.00
CA ASP A 44 -34.60 -26.39 -11.75
C ASP A 44 -34.44 -26.44 -13.28
N GLY A 45 -34.29 -27.65 -13.82
CA GLY A 45 -34.14 -27.88 -15.27
C GLY A 45 -32.75 -27.57 -15.84
N VAL A 46 -31.82 -27.10 -15.01
CA VAL A 46 -30.43 -26.80 -15.40
C VAL A 46 -29.50 -27.88 -14.86
N ARG A 47 -28.65 -28.46 -15.73
CA ARG A 47 -27.60 -29.40 -15.30
C ARG A 47 -26.44 -28.62 -14.70
N VAL A 48 -26.20 -28.80 -13.41
CA VAL A 48 -25.11 -28.17 -12.67
C VAL A 48 -24.07 -29.21 -12.30
N MET A 49 -22.80 -28.87 -12.48
CA MET A 49 -21.67 -29.70 -12.11
C MET A 49 -21.26 -29.35 -10.68
N THR A 50 -21.41 -30.28 -9.74
CA THR A 50 -21.00 -30.07 -8.34
C THR A 50 -19.66 -30.76 -8.10
N PRO A 51 -18.61 -30.06 -7.65
CA PRO A 51 -17.38 -30.71 -7.22
C PRO A 51 -17.64 -31.51 -5.94
N GLU A 52 -17.09 -32.73 -5.85
CA GLU A 52 -17.12 -33.51 -4.61
C GLU A 52 -16.36 -32.75 -3.51
N ARG A 53 -17.01 -32.53 -2.37
CA ARG A 53 -16.29 -32.11 -1.15
C ARG A 53 -15.36 -33.25 -0.74
N PRO A 54 -14.06 -33.01 -0.51
CA PRO A 54 -13.23 -34.02 0.14
C PRO A 54 -13.77 -34.27 1.54
N SER A 55 -14.03 -35.54 1.85
CA SER A 55 -14.36 -36.01 3.19
C SER A 55 -13.21 -35.65 4.14
N LEU A 56 -13.50 -34.85 5.17
CA LEU A 56 -12.57 -34.61 6.27
C LEU A 56 -12.37 -35.92 7.05
N PRO A 57 -11.13 -36.26 7.45
CA PRO A 57 -10.91 -37.41 8.32
C PRO A 57 -11.46 -37.14 9.72
N ASP A 58 -12.10 -38.16 10.29
CA ASP A 58 -12.62 -38.16 11.66
C ASP A 58 -11.51 -37.83 12.67
N ARG A 59 -11.78 -36.86 13.55
CA ARG A 59 -10.92 -36.57 14.71
C ARG A 59 -11.08 -37.68 15.76
N PRO A 60 -9.99 -38.28 16.27
CA PRO A 60 -10.09 -39.16 17.42
C PRO A 60 -10.48 -38.34 18.66
N SER A 61 -11.58 -38.74 19.29
CA SER A 61 -12.03 -38.26 20.59
C SER A 61 -11.04 -38.67 21.68
N GLY A 62 -10.43 -37.71 22.38
CA GLY A 62 -9.70 -38.02 23.63
C GLY A 62 -8.47 -37.20 24.00
N GLN A 63 -8.35 -35.92 23.64
CA GLN A 63 -7.29 -35.07 24.19
C GLN A 63 -7.88 -33.85 24.92
N SER A 64 -7.67 -33.83 26.23
CA SER A 64 -7.96 -32.73 27.15
C SER A 64 -7.13 -31.48 26.80
N ALA A 65 -7.74 -30.31 26.97
CA ALA A 65 -7.11 -29.01 26.78
C ALA A 65 -5.88 -28.81 27.70
N PRO A 66 -4.83 -28.10 27.26
CA PRO A 66 -3.72 -27.76 28.13
C PRO A 66 -4.16 -26.72 29.18
N ILE A 67 -3.84 -27.03 30.44
CA ILE A 67 -4.00 -26.15 31.59
C ILE A 67 -3.02 -24.99 31.44
N LEU A 68 -3.54 -23.76 31.45
CA LEU A 68 -2.73 -22.53 31.51
C LEU A 68 -2.02 -22.44 32.88
N PRO A 69 -0.73 -22.07 32.96
CA PRO A 69 -0.08 -21.86 34.25
C PRO A 69 -0.54 -20.55 34.90
N ASP A 70 -0.86 -20.66 36.18
CA ASP A 70 -1.13 -19.59 37.13
C ASP A 70 0.08 -18.66 37.29
N HIS A 71 -0.10 -17.37 36.97
CA HIS A 71 0.88 -16.31 37.18
C HIS A 71 0.83 -15.79 38.63
N SER A 72 1.29 -16.58 39.60
CA SER A 72 1.40 -16.07 40.99
C SER A 72 2.56 -16.60 41.83
N THR A 73 3.54 -17.29 41.24
CA THR A 73 4.74 -17.71 41.99
C THR A 73 5.94 -16.81 41.69
N ARG A 74 6.27 -15.93 42.66
CA ARG A 74 7.60 -15.30 42.77
C ARG A 74 8.65 -16.40 42.90
N GLY A 75 9.29 -16.76 41.79
CA GLY A 75 10.37 -17.73 41.73
C GLY A 75 11.55 -17.29 42.59
N LYS A 76 11.85 -18.06 43.64
CA LYS A 76 13.13 -17.98 44.34
C LYS A 76 14.22 -18.53 43.42
N CYS A 77 15.23 -17.70 43.13
CA CYS A 77 16.43 -18.10 42.38
C CYS A 77 17.14 -19.26 43.11
N SER A 78 17.14 -20.45 42.51
CA SER A 78 17.63 -21.68 43.14
C SER A 78 19.13 -21.94 42.95
N HIS A 79 19.91 -20.96 42.47
CA HIS A 79 21.30 -21.21 42.05
C HIS A 79 22.40 -20.39 42.72
N LEU A 80 22.14 -19.59 43.76
CA LEU A 80 23.22 -18.91 44.49
C LEU A 80 23.04 -18.96 46.01
N ARG A 81 23.94 -19.68 46.68
CA ARG A 81 24.04 -19.81 48.15
C ARG A 81 24.72 -18.61 48.84
N SER A 82 24.79 -17.43 48.20
CA SER A 82 25.36 -16.24 48.83
C SER A 82 24.40 -15.05 48.75
N LYS A 83 24.16 -14.44 49.91
CA LYS A 83 23.35 -13.23 50.10
C LYS A 83 24.04 -12.01 49.49
N ARG A 84 23.98 -11.83 48.17
CA ARG A 84 24.22 -10.54 47.52
C ARG A 84 23.03 -10.20 46.63
N SER A 85 22.49 -9.01 46.82
CA SER A 85 21.41 -8.42 46.04
C SER A 85 21.79 -8.42 44.55
N CYS A 86 21.08 -9.20 43.74
CA CYS A 86 21.28 -9.34 42.30
C CYS A 86 20.29 -8.45 41.51
N CYS A 87 19.96 -7.29 42.05
CA CYS A 87 19.08 -6.32 41.42
C CYS A 87 19.88 -5.03 41.35
N ASP A 88 19.97 -4.40 40.18
CA ASP A 88 20.45 -3.02 39.94
C ASP A 88 21.67 -2.87 39.02
N THR A 89 22.05 -3.88 38.23
CA THR A 89 22.92 -3.62 37.06
C THR A 89 22.05 -3.25 35.87
N LEU A 90 21.67 -1.98 35.74
CA LEU A 90 21.10 -1.41 34.52
C LEU A 90 22.19 -1.37 33.45
N TYR A 91 22.05 -2.13 32.37
CA TYR A 91 22.99 -2.10 31.26
C TYR A 91 22.70 -0.90 30.37
N VAL A 92 23.72 -0.13 29.98
CA VAL A 92 23.54 1.06 29.13
C VAL A 92 23.26 0.61 27.70
N CYS A 93 22.01 0.72 27.27
CA CYS A 93 21.65 0.59 25.86
C CYS A 93 22.16 1.84 25.13
N ARG A 94 22.90 1.67 24.02
CA ARG A 94 23.40 2.80 23.22
C ARG A 94 22.28 3.68 22.65
N GLU A 95 21.08 3.12 22.52
CA GLU A 95 19.92 3.75 21.91
C GLU A 95 18.92 4.31 22.94
N PHE A 96 18.81 3.71 24.14
CA PHE A 96 17.81 4.07 25.16
C PHE A 96 18.39 4.40 26.55
N GLY A 97 19.72 4.40 26.71
CA GLY A 97 20.40 4.74 27.97
C GLY A 97 20.31 3.69 29.08
N SER A 98 19.32 2.79 29.07
CA SER A 98 19.20 1.67 30.01
C SER A 98 18.43 0.47 29.43
N CYS A 99 18.85 -0.75 29.77
CA CYS A 99 18.28 -2.03 29.34
C CYS A 99 18.05 -2.92 30.57
N SER A 100 16.84 -3.48 30.69
CA SER A 100 16.40 -4.33 31.80
C SER A 100 16.42 -5.83 31.49
N LEU A 101 16.85 -6.23 30.28
CA LEU A 101 16.92 -7.64 29.91
C LEU A 101 18.19 -8.26 30.50
N MET A 102 17.97 -9.42 31.12
CA MET A 102 18.89 -10.23 31.95
C MET A 102 20.33 -10.38 31.42
N PRO A 103 21.29 -10.80 32.30
CA PRO A 103 22.71 -10.70 32.00
C PRO A 103 23.07 -11.40 30.70
N VAL A 104 23.84 -10.66 29.91
CA VAL A 104 24.62 -11.12 28.76
C VAL A 104 25.12 -12.53 29.06
N ARG A 105 24.60 -13.53 28.35
CA ARG A 105 25.31 -14.80 28.27
C ARG A 105 26.50 -14.52 27.36
N ASP A 106 27.70 -14.91 27.78
CA ASP A 106 28.96 -14.59 27.07
C ASP A 106 28.98 -15.07 25.60
N ASP A 107 28.03 -15.91 25.20
CA ASP A 107 27.83 -16.47 23.88
C ASP A 107 26.81 -15.74 22.99
N ILE A 108 26.01 -14.79 23.51
CA ILE A 108 24.97 -14.08 22.75
C ILE A 108 25.05 -12.57 23.02
N PRO A 109 25.39 -11.73 22.01
CA PRO A 109 25.34 -10.28 22.16
C PRO A 109 23.95 -9.86 22.64
N CYS A 110 23.87 -9.08 23.72
CA CYS A 110 22.64 -8.58 24.37
C CYS A 110 21.59 -8.04 23.38
N CYS A 111 22.05 -7.54 22.23
CA CYS A 111 21.20 -7.06 21.17
C CYS A 111 20.40 -8.18 20.51
N GLU A 112 20.95 -9.36 20.21
CA GLU A 112 20.22 -10.42 19.47
C GLU A 112 19.01 -11.00 20.21
N SER A 113 18.96 -10.84 21.54
CA SER A 113 17.82 -11.20 22.39
C SER A 113 16.93 -10.01 22.77
N CYS A 114 17.31 -8.79 22.37
CA CYS A 114 16.49 -7.61 22.52
C CYS A 114 15.32 -7.69 21.54
N GLU A 115 14.10 -7.51 22.03
CA GLU A 115 12.89 -7.54 21.19
C GLU A 115 12.85 -6.44 20.10
N ARG A 116 13.81 -5.51 20.11
CA ARG A 116 13.96 -4.41 19.16
C ARG A 116 15.18 -4.54 18.26
N TRP A 117 15.98 -5.61 18.38
CA TRP A 117 17.12 -5.80 17.51
C TRP A 117 16.68 -6.29 16.14
N VAL A 118 17.22 -5.62 15.12
CA VAL A 118 17.05 -5.98 13.72
C VAL A 118 18.45 -6.17 13.16
N PRO A 119 18.77 -7.31 12.53
CA PRO A 119 20.04 -7.47 11.85
C PRO A 119 20.17 -6.38 10.77
N GLU A 120 21.33 -5.72 10.69
CA GLU A 120 21.59 -4.57 9.80
C GLU A 120 21.22 -4.81 8.33
N LYS A 121 21.06 -6.06 7.88
CA LYS A 121 20.94 -6.43 6.45
C LYS A 121 20.06 -7.65 6.15
N ALA A 122 18.99 -7.89 6.90
CA ALA A 122 18.00 -8.87 6.46
C ALA A 122 16.67 -8.17 6.15
N TRP A 123 16.22 -8.27 4.91
CA TRP A 123 14.82 -8.00 4.53
C TRP A 123 14.18 -9.34 4.17
N ALA A 124 12.86 -9.37 3.96
CA ALA A 124 12.19 -10.60 3.56
C ALA A 124 12.80 -11.16 2.24
N PRO A 125 12.94 -12.50 2.13
CA PRO A 125 12.69 -13.51 3.15
C PRO A 125 13.78 -13.51 4.23
N ASN A 126 13.39 -13.69 5.49
CA ASN A 126 14.33 -13.98 6.57
C ASN A 126 14.97 -15.35 6.32
N ALA A 127 16.16 -15.34 5.71
CA ALA A 127 16.94 -16.53 5.39
C ALA A 127 17.50 -17.27 6.63
N GLY A 128 17.11 -16.88 7.84
CA GLY A 128 17.43 -17.59 9.06
C GLY A 128 16.88 -19.03 9.03
N LYS A 129 17.76 -20.02 9.23
CA LYS A 129 17.47 -21.47 9.19
C LYS A 129 16.39 -21.96 10.17
N PHE A 130 15.88 -21.10 11.04
CA PHE A 130 14.97 -21.45 12.15
C PHE A 130 13.82 -20.46 12.37
N ALA A 131 13.47 -19.62 11.39
CA ALA A 131 12.28 -18.78 11.52
C ALA A 131 11.01 -19.62 11.30
N ASP A 132 10.03 -19.56 12.21
CA ASP A 132 8.71 -20.17 12.04
C ASP A 132 7.98 -19.63 10.79
N ARG A 133 8.36 -18.42 10.36
CA ARG A 133 7.82 -17.72 9.19
C ARG A 133 8.96 -17.08 8.39
N PRO A 134 9.73 -17.88 7.61
CA PRO A 134 10.92 -17.41 6.90
C PRO A 134 10.61 -16.44 5.75
N TRP A 135 9.36 -16.39 5.30
CA TRP A 135 8.90 -15.40 4.32
C TRP A 135 8.64 -14.01 4.93
N GLU A 136 8.58 -13.89 6.25
CA GLU A 136 8.47 -12.59 6.91
C GLU A 136 9.86 -11.97 7.05
N GLY A 137 9.98 -10.64 6.89
CA GLY A 137 11.22 -9.91 7.20
C GLY A 137 11.56 -9.99 8.70
N PRO A 138 12.74 -9.55 9.16
CA PRO A 138 13.13 -9.70 10.57
C PRO A 138 12.47 -8.69 11.52
N TYR A 139 11.93 -7.58 11.02
CA TYR A 139 11.25 -6.57 11.84
C TYR A 139 10.11 -7.16 12.66
N ARG A 140 10.01 -6.82 13.95
CA ARG A 140 8.99 -7.39 14.83
C ARG A 140 7.60 -6.89 14.45
N ARG A 141 7.44 -5.58 14.36
CA ARG A 141 6.19 -4.99 13.87
C ARG A 141 6.15 -5.16 12.35
N LYS A 142 5.03 -5.68 11.89
CA LYS A 142 4.77 -5.95 10.47
C LYS A 142 3.84 -4.90 9.90
N PRO A 143 3.78 -4.72 8.58
CA PRO A 143 2.86 -3.77 7.96
C PRO A 143 1.39 -3.98 8.38
N TRP A 144 0.94 -5.24 8.55
CA TRP A 144 -0.41 -5.56 9.04
C TRP A 144 -0.66 -5.24 10.53
N GLY A 145 0.34 -4.75 11.26
CA GLY A 145 0.22 -4.20 12.61
C GLY A 145 -0.10 -2.70 12.64
N TYR A 146 -0.40 -2.10 11.50
CA TYR A 146 -0.81 -0.71 11.33
C TYR A 146 -2.24 -0.65 10.78
N ALA A 147 -2.97 0.44 11.03
CA ALA A 147 -4.30 0.63 10.45
C ALA A 147 -4.22 1.13 9.01
N VAL A 148 -3.20 1.93 8.68
CA VAL A 148 -3.05 2.63 7.40
C VAL A 148 -1.65 2.39 6.85
N THR A 149 -1.57 2.20 5.53
CA THR A 149 -0.32 2.32 4.77
C THR A 149 -0.35 3.62 3.98
N VAL A 150 0.66 4.47 4.12
CA VAL A 150 0.85 5.65 3.27
C VAL A 150 1.78 5.28 2.11
N ALA A 151 1.38 5.59 0.89
CA ALA A 151 2.20 5.40 -0.29
C ALA A 151 2.57 6.75 -0.92
N ILE A 152 3.85 6.90 -1.20
CA ILE A 152 4.44 8.12 -1.76
C ILE A 152 5.26 7.72 -2.99
N PRO A 153 4.77 7.99 -4.21
CA PRO A 153 5.60 7.97 -5.41
C PRO A 153 6.65 9.08 -5.33
N VAL A 154 7.91 8.75 -5.63
CA VAL A 154 9.04 9.68 -5.46
C VAL A 154 9.94 9.71 -6.70
N VAL A 155 10.40 10.89 -7.07
CA VAL A 155 11.52 11.09 -7.98
C VAL A 155 12.30 12.35 -7.56
N ASN A 156 13.60 12.19 -7.29
CA ASN A 156 14.54 13.26 -6.92
C ASN A 156 14.10 14.16 -5.75
N ALA A 157 13.39 13.61 -4.76
CA ALA A 157 12.75 14.37 -3.68
C ALA A 157 13.19 13.92 -2.27
N ALA A 158 14.45 13.49 -2.10
CA ALA A 158 14.89 12.85 -0.87
C ALA A 158 14.74 13.76 0.37
N GLU A 159 15.08 15.05 0.26
CA GLU A 159 14.92 16.00 1.37
C GLU A 159 13.46 16.16 1.78
N ALA A 160 12.57 16.39 0.81
CA ALA A 160 11.14 16.54 1.08
C ALA A 160 10.56 15.25 1.69
N CYS A 161 10.96 14.09 1.18
CA CYS A 161 10.53 12.79 1.71
C CYS A 161 10.97 12.58 3.17
N ALA A 162 12.19 12.97 3.54
CA ALA A 162 12.65 12.86 4.93
C ALA A 162 11.71 13.63 5.88
N VAL A 163 11.35 14.85 5.50
CA VAL A 163 10.44 15.71 6.27
C VAL A 163 9.01 15.14 6.30
N ILE A 164 8.51 14.61 5.18
CA ILE A 164 7.19 14.00 5.11
C ILE A 164 7.12 12.74 6.00
N VAL A 165 8.15 11.89 5.97
CA VAL A 165 8.25 10.70 6.83
C VAL A 165 8.18 11.08 8.31
N ASP A 166 8.89 12.14 8.72
CA ASP A 166 8.85 12.61 10.10
C ASP A 166 7.46 13.14 10.50
N LEU A 167 6.79 13.89 9.62
CA LEU A 167 5.39 14.32 9.85
C LEU A 167 4.44 13.13 10.01
N LEU A 168 4.61 12.08 9.20
CA LEU A 168 3.78 10.87 9.23
C LEU A 168 3.98 10.08 10.53
N ARG A 169 5.22 9.95 11.00
CA ARG A 169 5.55 9.31 12.29
C ARG A 169 4.92 10.02 13.49
N LEU A 170 4.74 11.33 13.37
CA LEU A 170 4.16 12.19 14.41
C LEU A 170 2.63 12.27 14.37
N GLN A 171 1.96 11.60 13.43
CA GLN A 171 0.51 11.50 13.40
C GLN A 171 -0.04 10.79 14.67
N THR A 172 -1.30 11.10 15.01
CA THR A 172 -2.01 10.41 16.09
C THR A 172 -2.32 8.96 15.75
N GLU A 173 -2.51 8.67 14.46
CA GLU A 173 -2.52 7.32 13.89
C GLU A 173 -1.25 7.16 13.03
N PRO A 174 -0.15 6.64 13.59
CA PRO A 174 1.10 6.47 12.83
C PRO A 174 0.90 5.38 11.77
N PRO A 175 1.11 5.67 10.48
CA PRO A 175 0.94 4.69 9.42
C PRO A 175 2.21 3.88 9.19
N PHE A 176 2.09 2.79 8.43
CA PHE A 176 3.21 2.18 7.73
C PHE A 176 3.52 2.97 6.45
N ILE A 177 4.77 3.19 6.10
CA ILE A 177 5.16 4.09 5.01
C ILE A 177 5.81 3.30 3.86
N LEU A 178 5.35 3.57 2.64
CA LEU A 178 5.95 3.09 1.39
C LEU A 178 6.45 4.29 0.58
N LEU A 179 7.77 4.39 0.43
CA LEU A 179 8.40 5.28 -0.54
C LEU A 179 8.69 4.47 -1.81
N ILE A 180 8.13 4.86 -2.95
CA ILE A 180 8.30 4.14 -4.21
C ILE A 180 9.01 5.06 -5.19
N ASP A 181 10.32 4.90 -5.27
CA ASP A 181 11.21 5.62 -6.17
C ASP A 181 11.00 5.18 -7.62
N THR A 182 10.64 6.12 -8.49
CA THR A 182 10.31 5.86 -9.90
C THR A 182 11.44 6.25 -10.86
N GLY A 183 12.65 6.52 -10.37
CA GLY A 183 13.79 6.85 -11.21
C GLY A 183 14.61 8.03 -10.73
N SER A 184 14.75 8.19 -9.41
CA SER A 184 15.69 9.18 -8.87
C SER A 184 17.12 8.89 -9.31
N ASP A 185 17.95 9.93 -9.36
CA ASP A 185 19.39 9.77 -9.54
C ASP A 185 20.03 8.99 -8.37
N ALA A 186 21.28 8.57 -8.53
CA ALA A 186 21.96 7.72 -7.57
C ALA A 186 22.10 8.37 -6.19
N GLU A 187 22.40 9.68 -6.14
CA GLU A 187 22.58 10.40 -4.88
C GLU A 187 21.25 10.52 -4.12
N GLN A 188 20.19 10.95 -4.82
CA GLN A 188 18.85 11.04 -4.27
C GLN A 188 18.33 9.69 -3.82
N PHE A 189 18.58 8.63 -4.59
CA PHE A 189 18.18 7.27 -4.20
C PHE A 189 18.93 6.78 -2.96
N ASP A 190 20.24 7.02 -2.86
CA ASP A 190 21.03 6.66 -1.68
C ASP A 190 20.52 7.38 -0.42
N GLN A 191 20.12 8.65 -0.54
CA GLN A 191 19.49 9.40 0.54
C GLN A 191 18.11 8.83 0.92
N LEU A 192 17.26 8.50 -0.06
CA LEU A 192 15.96 7.84 0.19
C LEU A 192 16.15 6.51 0.93
N GLN A 193 17.16 5.73 0.56
CA GLN A 193 17.45 4.44 1.20
C GLN A 193 17.81 4.57 2.68
N GLN A 194 18.33 5.73 3.13
CA GLN A 194 18.57 5.99 4.56
C GLN A 194 17.28 6.18 5.37
N LEU A 195 16.13 6.41 4.71
CA LEU A 195 14.84 6.57 5.37
C LEU A 195 14.19 5.22 5.76
N ARG A 196 14.77 4.10 5.31
CA ARG A 196 14.29 2.75 5.66
C ARG A 196 14.30 2.54 7.18
N ALA A 197 13.23 1.96 7.69
CA ALA A 197 13.06 1.64 9.10
C ALA A 197 12.01 0.54 9.29
N GLU A 198 11.70 0.18 10.54
CA GLU A 198 10.62 -0.77 10.87
C GLU A 198 9.24 -0.33 10.36
N ASP A 199 9.04 0.99 10.24
CA ASP A 199 7.79 1.63 9.81
C ASP A 199 7.85 2.18 8.37
N CYS A 200 8.98 2.02 7.67
CA CYS A 200 9.21 2.65 6.37
C CYS A 200 9.97 1.71 5.44
N GLU A 201 9.33 1.34 4.33
CA GLU A 201 9.97 0.65 3.23
C GLU A 201 10.24 1.60 2.06
N VAL A 202 11.38 1.38 1.40
CA VAL A 202 11.74 2.05 0.16
C VAL A 202 11.73 1.01 -0.94
N HIS A 203 11.15 1.32 -2.08
CA HIS A 203 11.10 0.47 -3.27
C HIS A 203 11.60 1.25 -4.46
N SER A 204 12.21 0.58 -5.43
CA SER A 204 12.78 1.24 -6.60
C SER A 204 12.30 0.58 -7.88
N LEU A 205 11.76 1.40 -8.78
CA LEU A 205 11.35 1.03 -10.13
C LEU A 205 12.32 1.70 -11.11
N ARG A 206 13.10 0.89 -11.83
CA ARG A 206 14.02 1.35 -12.89
C ARG A 206 13.36 1.07 -14.23
N ILE A 207 12.72 2.09 -14.80
CA ILE A 207 11.80 1.94 -15.93
C ILE A 207 12.42 2.56 -17.18
N ASN A 208 12.57 1.76 -18.24
CA ASN A 208 13.10 2.21 -19.54
C ASN A 208 12.03 2.31 -20.64
N GLY A 209 10.80 1.85 -20.36
CA GLY A 209 9.75 1.65 -21.37
C GLY A 209 8.45 2.40 -21.06
N VAL A 210 8.53 3.60 -20.48
CA VAL A 210 7.36 4.47 -20.29
C VAL A 210 6.97 5.14 -21.61
N GLN A 211 5.68 5.40 -21.80
CA GLN A 211 5.16 6.10 -22.98
C GLN A 211 4.53 7.44 -22.61
N HIS A 212 4.26 7.69 -21.32
CA HIS A 212 3.61 8.91 -20.87
C HIS A 212 4.10 9.32 -19.47
N PRO A 213 4.23 10.63 -19.14
CA PRO A 213 4.67 11.11 -17.82
C PRO A 213 3.92 10.53 -16.63
N SER A 214 2.62 10.32 -16.77
CA SER A 214 1.77 9.72 -15.73
C SER A 214 2.04 8.23 -15.50
N ASP A 215 2.89 7.56 -16.30
CA ASP A 215 3.24 6.14 -16.10
C ASP A 215 4.01 5.96 -14.80
N PHE A 216 4.91 6.90 -14.48
CA PHE A 216 5.74 6.81 -13.28
C PHE A 216 4.89 6.72 -12.00
N PRO A 217 4.03 7.72 -11.68
CA PRO A 217 3.20 7.63 -10.50
C PRO A 217 2.15 6.52 -10.61
N ALA A 218 1.60 6.23 -11.79
CA ALA A 218 0.63 5.14 -11.96
C ALA A 218 1.23 3.76 -11.61
N MET A 219 2.43 3.47 -12.11
CA MET A 219 3.13 2.21 -11.82
C MET A 219 3.52 2.12 -10.34
N ALA A 220 3.95 3.23 -9.73
CA ALA A 220 4.21 3.29 -8.29
C ALA A 220 2.96 2.98 -7.47
N MET A 221 1.81 3.54 -7.85
CA MET A 221 0.54 3.29 -7.16
C MET A 221 0.04 1.86 -7.35
N ASP A 222 0.23 1.23 -8.52
CA ASP A 222 -0.05 -0.20 -8.70
C ASP A 222 0.83 -1.07 -7.77
N VAL A 223 2.10 -0.72 -7.60
CA VAL A 223 3.00 -1.38 -6.64
C VAL A 223 2.52 -1.13 -5.21
N ALA A 224 2.08 0.07 -4.86
CA ALA A 224 1.53 0.38 -3.54
C ALA A 224 0.29 -0.46 -3.21
N PHE A 225 -0.66 -0.58 -4.14
CA PHE A 225 -1.84 -1.44 -3.99
C PHE A 225 -1.43 -2.91 -3.78
N THR A 226 -0.42 -3.37 -4.52
CA THR A 226 0.09 -4.74 -4.41
C THR A 226 0.81 -5.00 -3.08
N LEU A 227 1.51 -4.02 -2.53
CA LEU A 227 2.29 -4.14 -1.30
C LEU A 227 1.49 -3.85 -0.03
N CYS A 228 0.35 -3.16 -0.13
CA CYS A 228 -0.47 -2.80 1.02
C CYS A 228 -0.93 -4.06 1.77
N ARG A 229 -0.67 -4.10 3.08
CA ARG A 229 -1.14 -5.16 3.99
C ARG A 229 -2.00 -4.64 5.13
N THR A 230 -2.30 -3.35 5.11
CA THR A 230 -3.25 -2.71 6.03
C THR A 230 -4.63 -2.64 5.36
N PRO A 231 -5.71 -2.47 6.14
CA PRO A 231 -7.05 -2.32 5.57
C PRO A 231 -7.24 -1.03 4.75
N TYR A 232 -6.40 0.00 4.96
CA TYR A 232 -6.54 1.29 4.32
C TYR A 232 -5.21 1.77 3.72
N LEU A 233 -5.26 2.30 2.50
CA LEU A 233 -4.11 2.92 1.84
C LEU A 233 -4.36 4.41 1.67
N LEU A 234 -3.45 5.25 2.15
CA LEU A 234 -3.42 6.69 1.89
C LEU A 234 -2.37 7.00 0.82
N ALA A 235 -2.81 7.50 -0.33
CA ALA A 235 -1.93 8.03 -1.36
C ALA A 235 -1.64 9.52 -1.11
N THR A 236 -0.38 9.92 -1.24
CA THR A 236 0.06 11.32 -1.17
C THR A 236 1.27 11.54 -2.08
N HIS A 237 1.58 12.81 -2.36
CA HIS A 237 2.77 13.16 -3.13
C HIS A 237 4.01 13.40 -2.24
N ALA A 238 5.19 13.43 -2.88
CA ALA A 238 6.46 13.82 -2.28
C ALA A 238 6.62 15.34 -2.05
N ASP A 239 5.60 16.14 -2.35
CA ASP A 239 5.53 17.60 -2.18
C ASP A 239 4.28 18.05 -1.39
N VAL A 240 3.67 17.13 -0.63
CA VAL A 240 2.51 17.36 0.25
C VAL A 240 2.92 17.22 1.71
N PHE A 241 2.82 18.31 2.48
CA PHE A 241 3.17 18.34 3.91
C PHE A 241 1.92 18.46 4.80
N LEU A 242 1.66 17.45 5.63
CA LEU A 242 0.50 17.44 6.53
C LEU A 242 0.53 18.57 7.57
N THR A 243 -0.52 19.38 7.66
CA THR A 243 -0.63 20.55 8.57
C THR A 243 -1.21 20.21 9.93
N GLY A 244 -1.84 19.04 10.10
CA GLY A 244 -2.36 18.55 11.37
C GLY A 244 -1.81 17.18 11.77
N ARG A 245 -1.72 16.91 13.08
CA ARG A 245 -1.36 15.56 13.60
C ARG A 245 -2.49 14.54 13.44
N GLY A 246 -3.72 15.01 13.32
CA GLY A 246 -4.92 14.18 13.27
C GLY A 246 -5.36 13.80 11.87
N VAL A 247 -4.64 14.23 10.81
CA VAL A 247 -5.12 14.11 9.43
C VAL A 247 -5.29 12.65 9.03
N VAL A 248 -4.32 11.78 9.35
CA VAL A 248 -4.45 10.33 9.03
C VAL A 248 -5.62 9.70 9.78
N ALA A 249 -5.82 10.06 11.06
CA ALA A 249 -6.93 9.54 11.87
C ALA A 249 -8.30 10.05 11.37
N GLU A 250 -8.38 11.31 10.94
CA GLU A 250 -9.58 11.91 10.35
C GLU A 250 -10.00 11.17 9.08
N LEU A 251 -9.07 10.98 8.14
CA LEU A 251 -9.34 10.26 6.88
C LEU A 251 -9.74 8.80 7.15
N LEU A 252 -9.05 8.15 8.08
CA LEU A 252 -9.36 6.78 8.50
C LEU A 252 -10.78 6.68 9.05
N GLN A 253 -11.21 7.66 9.85
CA GLN A 253 -12.57 7.69 10.37
C GLN A 253 -13.60 7.87 9.25
N LEU A 254 -13.36 8.80 8.32
CA LEU A 254 -14.26 9.00 7.16
C LEU A 254 -14.42 7.71 6.33
N CYS A 255 -13.35 6.93 6.14
CA CYS A 255 -13.43 5.64 5.48
C CYS A 255 -14.24 4.61 6.29
N ARG A 256 -14.01 4.54 7.61
CA ARG A 256 -14.78 3.67 8.52
C ARG A 256 -16.27 4.01 8.58
N ASP A 257 -16.60 5.28 8.35
CA ASP A 257 -17.98 5.78 8.29
C ASP A 257 -18.69 5.45 6.95
N GLY A 258 -18.11 4.55 6.15
CA GLY A 258 -18.75 3.98 4.96
C GLY A 258 -18.36 4.65 3.64
N ASN A 259 -17.32 5.47 3.62
CA ASN A 259 -16.80 6.10 2.40
C ASN A 259 -15.56 5.33 1.91
N PRO A 260 -15.68 4.36 0.96
CA PRO A 260 -14.55 3.52 0.56
C PRO A 260 -13.42 4.30 -0.15
N VAL A 261 -13.69 5.53 -0.58
CA VAL A 261 -12.72 6.44 -1.20
C VAL A 261 -12.97 7.84 -0.63
N VAL A 262 -11.97 8.43 0.00
CA VAL A 262 -12.01 9.77 0.60
C VAL A 262 -10.80 10.54 0.13
N GLY A 263 -10.96 11.69 -0.53
CA GLY A 263 -9.78 12.41 -1.01
C GLY A 263 -10.03 13.76 -1.65
N TYR A 264 -8.94 14.36 -2.13
CA TYR A 264 -8.97 15.63 -2.85
C TYR A 264 -9.43 15.38 -4.28
N GLU A 265 -10.25 16.29 -4.80
CA GLU A 265 -10.65 16.26 -6.20
C GLU A 265 -9.43 16.47 -7.10
N ILE A 266 -9.33 15.75 -8.23
CA ILE A 266 -8.36 16.11 -9.27
C ILE A 266 -8.61 17.54 -9.71
N THR A 267 -7.56 18.23 -10.13
CA THR A 267 -7.70 19.54 -10.74
C THR A 267 -8.50 19.48 -12.02
N GLU A 268 -9.02 20.62 -12.46
CA GLU A 268 -9.78 20.73 -13.70
C GLU A 268 -9.06 20.06 -14.89
N ARG A 269 -9.84 19.34 -15.69
CA ARG A 269 -9.38 18.65 -16.91
C ARG A 269 -10.20 19.14 -18.11
N PRO A 270 -9.66 19.12 -19.33
CA PRO A 270 -10.36 19.51 -20.55
C PRO A 270 -11.28 18.40 -21.09
N HIS A 271 -11.84 17.54 -20.21
CA HIS A 271 -12.78 16.49 -20.59
C HIS A 271 -13.99 16.49 -19.66
N SER A 272 -15.19 16.29 -20.20
CA SER A 272 -16.46 16.61 -19.52
C SER A 272 -16.74 15.83 -18.23
N ASP A 273 -16.10 14.68 -18.04
CA ASP A 273 -16.41 13.75 -16.96
C ASP A 273 -15.46 13.82 -15.76
N TRP A 274 -14.49 14.75 -15.71
CA TRP A 274 -13.56 14.88 -14.58
C TRP A 274 -14.20 15.21 -13.21
N PRO A 275 -15.33 15.95 -13.09
CA PRO A 275 -15.84 16.35 -11.77
C PRO A 275 -16.15 15.17 -10.85
N GLY A 276 -15.79 15.30 -9.58
CA GLY A 276 -15.95 14.27 -8.55
C GLY A 276 -14.93 13.13 -8.61
N MET A 277 -13.92 13.20 -9.49
CA MET A 277 -12.80 12.26 -9.47
C MET A 277 -11.78 12.65 -8.41
N VAL A 278 -11.21 11.69 -7.69
CA VAL A 278 -10.16 11.90 -6.69
C VAL A 278 -8.76 11.83 -7.30
N GLY A 279 -7.86 12.69 -6.84
CA GLY A 279 -6.43 12.65 -7.15
C GLY A 279 -5.66 11.73 -6.21
N HIS A 280 -4.33 11.77 -6.28
CA HIS A 280 -3.45 11.12 -5.30
C HIS A 280 -2.73 12.12 -4.38
N THR A 281 -3.23 13.36 -4.28
CA THR A 281 -2.70 14.39 -3.38
C THR A 281 -2.81 14.00 -1.91
N LEU A 282 -4.00 13.57 -1.50
CA LEU A 282 -4.31 13.09 -0.15
C LEU A 282 -5.60 12.28 -0.24
N THR A 283 -5.47 11.01 -0.61
CA THR A 283 -6.63 10.15 -0.89
C THR A 283 -6.49 8.82 -0.20
N MET A 284 -7.45 8.51 0.67
CA MET A 284 -7.55 7.25 1.37
C MET A 284 -8.51 6.30 0.67
N PHE A 285 -8.10 5.04 0.58
CA PHE A 285 -8.83 3.95 -0.03
C PHE A 285 -9.06 2.84 1.02
N ASP A 286 -10.28 2.33 1.10
CA ASP A 286 -10.56 1.02 1.69
C ASP A 286 -10.05 -0.06 0.73
N ILE A 287 -8.96 -0.75 1.10
CA ILE A 287 -8.32 -1.73 0.24
C ILE A 287 -9.21 -2.95 -0.02
N VAL A 288 -10.08 -3.33 0.93
CA VAL A 288 -11.03 -4.42 0.71
C VAL A 288 -12.05 -4.04 -0.36
N ALA A 289 -12.51 -2.79 -0.37
CA ALA A 289 -13.40 -2.29 -1.43
C ALA A 289 -12.66 -2.22 -2.78
N MET A 290 -11.42 -1.76 -2.80
CA MET A 290 -10.59 -1.66 -4.00
C MET A 290 -10.30 -3.03 -4.63
N ASP A 291 -9.99 -4.04 -3.82
CA ASP A 291 -9.72 -5.40 -4.28
C ASP A 291 -10.95 -6.02 -4.96
N ARG A 292 -12.15 -5.80 -4.40
CA ARG A 292 -13.42 -6.35 -4.96
C ARG A 292 -13.70 -5.86 -6.38
N ILE A 293 -13.24 -4.66 -6.72
CA ILE A 293 -13.44 -4.06 -8.04
C ILE A 293 -12.21 -4.20 -8.94
N ASN A 294 -11.17 -4.90 -8.47
CA ASN A 294 -9.87 -5.00 -9.13
C ASN A 294 -9.29 -3.63 -9.48
N ALA A 295 -9.40 -2.67 -8.56
CA ALA A 295 -8.92 -1.30 -8.73
C ALA A 295 -7.42 -1.28 -9.08
N GLY A 296 -7.01 -0.31 -9.88
CA GLY A 296 -5.61 -0.10 -10.21
C GLY A 296 -5.38 1.23 -10.93
N TRP A 297 -4.13 1.48 -11.28
CA TRP A 297 -3.64 2.75 -11.80
C TRP A 297 -3.04 2.64 -13.20
N SER A 298 -2.72 1.42 -13.65
CA SER A 298 -2.14 1.14 -14.97
C SER A 298 -2.78 1.89 -16.14
N MET A 299 -2.06 2.84 -16.72
CA MET A 299 -2.51 3.52 -17.94
C MET A 299 -2.72 2.58 -19.12
N ARG A 300 -1.96 1.49 -19.21
CA ARG A 300 -2.21 0.44 -20.22
C ARG A 300 -3.59 -0.18 -20.06
N ARG A 301 -4.07 -0.41 -18.84
CA ARG A 301 -5.43 -0.91 -18.57
C ARG A 301 -6.48 0.17 -18.81
N LEU A 302 -6.18 1.44 -18.52
CA LEU A 302 -7.05 2.57 -18.86
C LEU A 302 -7.37 2.59 -20.36
N LEU A 303 -6.34 2.70 -21.20
CA LEU A 303 -6.47 2.79 -22.65
C LEU A 303 -7.12 1.55 -23.28
N ALA A 304 -6.95 0.38 -22.66
CA ALA A 304 -7.54 -0.86 -23.17
C ALA A 304 -9.03 -1.01 -22.84
N ASN A 305 -9.51 -0.40 -21.76
CA ASN A 305 -10.86 -0.66 -21.24
C ASN A 305 -11.81 0.54 -21.32
N TYR A 306 -11.29 1.76 -21.50
CA TYR A 306 -12.09 2.98 -21.49
C TYR A 306 -11.84 3.81 -22.75
N ALA A 307 -12.93 4.29 -23.34
CA ALA A 307 -12.89 5.26 -24.42
C ALA A 307 -12.55 6.65 -23.85
N HIS A 308 -11.97 7.52 -24.69
CA HIS A 308 -11.87 8.94 -24.32
C HIS A 308 -13.30 9.50 -24.20
N PRO A 309 -13.64 10.23 -23.12
CA PRO A 309 -14.99 10.76 -22.88
C PRO A 309 -15.52 11.63 -24.04
N ASP A 310 -14.65 12.47 -24.61
CA ASP A 310 -15.02 13.33 -25.75
C ASP A 310 -14.76 12.71 -27.15
N GLY A 311 -14.55 11.39 -27.23
CA GLY A 311 -14.51 10.64 -28.50
C GLY A 311 -13.19 10.68 -29.27
N TYR A 312 -12.10 11.16 -28.67
CA TYR A 312 -10.76 11.09 -29.27
C TYR A 312 -10.23 9.64 -29.34
N SER A 313 -9.29 9.38 -30.25
CA SER A 313 -8.62 8.07 -30.38
C SER A 313 -7.90 7.69 -29.09
N THR A 314 -7.99 6.42 -28.70
CA THR A 314 -7.39 5.85 -27.49
C THR A 314 -6.17 4.97 -27.76
N ASP A 315 -5.55 5.10 -28.93
CA ASP A 315 -4.40 4.32 -29.32
C ASP A 315 -3.16 4.65 -28.46
N ARG A 316 -2.25 3.68 -28.32
CA ARG A 316 -1.09 3.78 -27.41
C ARG A 316 -0.07 4.87 -27.75
N GLY A 317 -0.31 5.64 -28.81
CA GLY A 317 0.52 6.74 -29.27
C GLY A 317 0.08 8.12 -28.76
N ILE A 318 -0.85 8.20 -27.81
CA ILE A 318 -1.32 9.49 -27.28
C ILE A 318 -0.15 10.27 -26.69
N SER A 319 0.20 11.34 -27.40
CA SER A 319 1.11 12.35 -26.88
C SER A 319 0.35 13.20 -25.86
N PRO A 320 0.96 13.54 -24.70
CA PRO A 320 0.41 14.55 -23.80
C PRO A 320 0.10 15.87 -24.50
N ALA A 321 0.78 16.17 -25.61
CA ALA A 321 0.55 17.36 -26.41
C ALA A 321 -0.73 17.30 -27.26
N THR A 322 -1.19 16.10 -27.64
CA THR A 322 -2.36 15.90 -28.51
C THR A 322 -3.64 15.57 -27.75
N ALA A 323 -3.53 15.09 -26.51
CA ALA A 323 -4.65 14.89 -25.59
C ALA A 323 -4.22 15.31 -24.17
N PRO A 324 -4.19 16.62 -23.87
CA PRO A 324 -3.71 17.10 -22.59
C PRO A 324 -4.59 16.59 -21.45
N ASN A 325 -3.95 15.95 -20.48
CA ASN A 325 -4.59 15.36 -19.29
C ASN A 325 -5.54 14.18 -19.56
N TRP A 326 -5.38 13.48 -20.70
CA TRP A 326 -5.96 12.16 -20.93
C TRP A 326 -5.04 11.34 -21.86
N PRO A 327 -4.48 10.18 -21.44
CA PRO A 327 -4.65 9.55 -20.14
C PRO A 327 -3.96 10.34 -19.01
N ASP A 328 -4.43 10.15 -17.79
CA ASP A 328 -3.83 10.74 -16.59
C ASP A 328 -3.80 9.72 -15.45
N THR A 329 -2.94 9.97 -14.47
CA THR A 329 -2.53 9.05 -13.40
C THR A 329 -3.73 8.42 -12.70
N GLU A 330 -4.74 9.23 -12.37
CA GLU A 330 -5.84 8.81 -11.49
C GLU A 330 -7.09 8.32 -12.25
N LEU A 331 -7.11 8.41 -13.58
CA LEU A 331 -8.35 8.17 -14.33
C LEU A 331 -8.82 6.72 -14.25
N LEU A 332 -7.91 5.74 -14.26
CA LEU A 332 -8.29 4.33 -14.22
C LEU A 332 -9.09 4.01 -12.96
N ILE A 333 -8.54 4.35 -11.79
CA ILE A 333 -9.18 4.04 -10.51
C ILE A 333 -10.52 4.77 -10.39
N ASN A 334 -10.61 6.02 -10.86
CA ASN A 334 -11.85 6.78 -10.84
C ASN A 334 -12.94 6.17 -11.74
N TYR A 335 -12.58 5.73 -12.95
CA TYR A 335 -13.53 5.02 -13.82
C TYR A 335 -13.97 3.69 -13.23
N GLN A 336 -13.06 2.95 -12.59
CA GLN A 336 -13.42 1.70 -11.91
C GLN A 336 -14.35 1.93 -10.71
N CYS A 337 -14.11 2.98 -9.92
CA CYS A 337 -15.00 3.36 -8.81
C CYS A 337 -16.40 3.68 -9.34
N ARG A 338 -16.50 4.51 -10.38
CA ARG A 338 -17.79 4.86 -11.01
C ARG A 338 -18.51 3.63 -11.57
N ALA A 339 -17.79 2.75 -12.28
CA ALA A 339 -18.35 1.52 -12.83
C ALA A 339 -18.88 0.58 -11.73
N ALA A 340 -18.29 0.61 -10.54
CA ALA A 340 -18.74 -0.14 -9.37
C ALA A 340 -19.80 0.59 -8.52
N GLY A 341 -20.24 1.79 -8.91
CA GLY A 341 -21.18 2.61 -8.13
C GLY A 341 -20.58 3.19 -6.84
N LEU A 342 -19.25 3.23 -6.72
CA LEU A 342 -18.57 3.87 -5.59
C LEU A 342 -18.45 5.37 -5.88
N THR A 343 -19.01 6.18 -5.00
CA THR A 343 -18.91 7.65 -5.07
C THR A 343 -17.85 8.12 -4.08
N PRO A 344 -16.73 8.71 -4.54
CA PRO A 344 -15.73 9.26 -3.62
C PRO A 344 -16.28 10.41 -2.78
N LEU A 345 -15.87 10.47 -1.52
CA LEU A 345 -16.08 11.64 -0.67
C LEU A 345 -15.00 12.67 -0.94
N ILE A 346 -15.37 13.78 -1.58
CA ILE A 346 -14.46 14.89 -1.87
C ILE A 346 -14.30 15.77 -0.63
N ILE A 347 -13.08 15.89 -0.12
CA ILE A 347 -12.76 16.63 1.12
C ILE A 347 -11.95 17.90 0.90
N GLY A 348 -11.52 18.14 -0.34
CA GLY A 348 -10.67 19.27 -0.71
C GLY A 348 -10.52 19.39 -2.21
N ARG A 349 -10.00 20.53 -2.65
CA ARG A 349 -9.79 20.87 -4.06
C ARG A 349 -8.48 21.60 -4.22
N GLU A 350 -7.92 21.48 -5.42
CA GLU A 350 -6.64 22.08 -5.76
C GLU A 350 -6.73 22.88 -7.05
N LYS A 351 -5.68 23.65 -7.35
CA LYS A 351 -5.52 24.31 -8.63
C LYS A 351 -4.20 23.88 -9.26
N ASN A 352 -4.19 23.65 -10.57
CA ASN A 352 -2.95 23.37 -11.29
C ASN A 352 -2.00 24.56 -11.20
N ALA A 353 -0.70 24.29 -11.11
CA ALA A 353 0.35 25.31 -11.04
C ALA A 353 0.15 26.32 -9.89
N ALA A 354 -0.39 25.86 -8.76
CA ALA A 354 -0.60 26.67 -7.57
C ALA A 354 -0.28 25.87 -6.32
N ARG A 355 0.20 26.55 -5.29
CA ARG A 355 0.32 25.99 -3.95
C ARG A 355 -1.05 25.93 -3.27
N THR A 356 -1.42 24.77 -2.74
CA THR A 356 -2.64 24.59 -1.96
C THR A 356 -2.30 24.57 -0.48
N GLN A 357 -2.97 25.38 0.33
CA GLN A 357 -2.83 25.37 1.79
C GLN A 357 -4.20 25.34 2.44
N ASP A 358 -4.43 24.36 3.30
CA ASP A 358 -5.61 24.26 4.15
C ASP A 358 -5.26 23.64 5.51
N HIS A 359 -6.27 23.19 6.26
CA HIS A 359 -6.07 22.62 7.59
C HIS A 359 -5.49 21.19 7.57
N ARG A 360 -5.46 20.49 6.43
CA ARG A 360 -4.90 19.15 6.26
C ARG A 360 -3.55 19.16 5.55
N ILE A 361 -3.38 19.98 4.51
CA ILE A 361 -2.19 19.95 3.65
C ILE A 361 -1.59 21.33 3.37
N ASP A 362 -0.29 21.29 3.11
CA ASP A 362 0.46 22.29 2.38
C ASP A 362 1.10 21.59 1.17
N HIS A 363 0.55 21.78 -0.02
CA HIS A 363 0.95 21.08 -1.24
C HIS A 363 1.57 22.04 -2.25
N CYS A 364 2.83 21.79 -2.57
CA CYS A 364 3.60 22.53 -3.56
C CYS A 364 3.41 21.93 -4.96
N ARG A 365 2.16 21.92 -5.42
CA ARG A 365 1.72 21.16 -6.60
C ARG A 365 2.61 21.37 -7.81
N SER A 366 2.82 20.27 -8.54
CA SER A 366 3.58 20.21 -9.79
C SER A 366 5.08 20.45 -9.63
N TRP A 367 5.63 20.38 -8.41
CA TRP A 367 7.08 20.51 -8.20
C TRP A 367 7.85 19.44 -8.96
N ALA A 368 7.50 18.15 -8.80
CA ALA A 368 8.19 17.06 -9.48
C ALA A 368 8.13 17.21 -11.01
N SER A 369 6.96 17.56 -11.55
CA SER A 369 6.80 17.83 -12.99
C SER A 369 7.58 19.05 -13.46
N ALA A 370 7.70 20.10 -12.64
CA ALA A 370 8.45 21.30 -12.99
C ALA A 370 9.95 21.02 -13.06
N GLN A 371 10.48 20.21 -12.12
CA GLN A 371 11.88 19.78 -12.13
C GLN A 371 12.20 18.91 -13.36
N LEU A 372 11.29 18.03 -13.76
CA LEU A 372 11.54 17.12 -14.88
C LEU A 372 11.34 17.77 -16.26
N TYR A 373 10.28 18.57 -16.42
CA TYR A 373 9.82 19.01 -17.75
C TYR A 373 9.98 20.51 -18.00
N ALA A 374 10.26 21.31 -16.98
CA ALA A 374 10.39 22.75 -17.08
C ALA A 374 11.66 23.28 -16.37
N SER A 375 12.70 22.44 -16.26
CA SER A 375 13.95 22.79 -15.60
C SER A 375 14.56 24.06 -16.20
N GLY A 376 14.95 24.99 -15.33
CA GLY A 376 15.51 26.29 -15.71
C GLY A 376 14.50 27.35 -16.16
N GLY A 377 13.18 27.07 -16.09
CA GLY A 377 12.14 28.07 -16.33
C GLY A 377 11.69 28.81 -15.07
N ARG A 378 11.11 30.01 -15.24
CA ARG A 378 10.50 30.82 -14.14
C ARG A 378 9.49 30.04 -13.29
N TYR A 379 8.78 29.10 -13.91
CA TYR A 379 7.84 28.24 -13.22
C TYR A 379 8.55 27.28 -12.25
N ALA A 380 9.63 26.62 -12.69
CA ALA A 380 10.42 25.76 -11.82
C ALA A 380 11.04 26.54 -10.65
N GLU A 381 11.53 27.76 -10.89
CA GLU A 381 12.01 28.65 -9.82
C GLU A 381 10.93 28.97 -8.78
N SER A 382 9.73 29.32 -9.24
CA SER A 382 8.60 29.66 -8.35
C SER A 382 8.19 28.46 -7.49
N VAL A 383 8.12 27.27 -8.09
CA VAL A 383 7.71 26.05 -7.38
C VAL A 383 8.82 25.54 -6.44
N SER A 384 10.10 25.74 -6.77
CA SER A 384 11.20 25.49 -5.82
C SER A 384 11.07 26.35 -4.57
N GLY A 385 10.78 27.65 -4.72
CA GLY A 385 10.56 28.54 -3.56
C GLY A 385 9.36 28.13 -2.70
N TRP A 386 8.31 27.57 -3.31
CA TRP A 386 7.20 26.98 -2.53
C TRP A 386 7.63 25.75 -1.75
N LEU A 387 8.42 24.85 -2.35
CA LEU A 387 8.91 23.65 -1.67
C LEU A 387 9.81 24.01 -0.48
N GLU A 388 10.74 24.96 -0.65
CA GLU A 388 11.63 25.43 0.42
C GLU A 388 10.83 25.96 1.62
N ASP A 389 9.87 26.87 1.39
CA ASP A 389 9.00 27.39 2.45
C ASP A 389 8.09 26.30 3.06
N GLY A 390 7.62 25.34 2.25
CA GLY A 390 6.84 24.19 2.71
C GLY A 390 7.64 23.28 3.65
N ILE A 391 8.90 23.00 3.30
CA ILE A 391 9.86 22.25 4.11
C ILE A 391 10.15 22.99 5.41
N GLU A 392 10.39 24.30 5.37
CA GLU A 392 10.63 25.11 6.58
C GLU A 392 9.44 25.04 7.55
N LYS A 393 8.22 25.26 7.04
CA LYS A 393 6.98 25.15 7.84
C LYS A 393 6.72 23.74 8.36
N ALA A 394 7.09 22.72 7.60
CA ALA A 394 7.03 21.33 8.03
C ALA A 394 8.02 21.04 9.17
N LYS A 395 9.27 21.50 9.06
CA LYS A 395 10.28 21.38 10.12
C LYS A 395 9.85 22.08 11.41
N ALA A 396 9.23 23.27 11.30
CA ALA A 396 8.62 23.95 12.45
C ALA A 396 7.51 23.09 13.11
N ARG A 397 6.58 22.54 12.32
CA ARG A 397 5.54 21.61 12.81
C ARG A 397 6.16 20.38 13.48
N ILE A 398 7.22 19.78 12.94
CA ILE A 398 7.92 18.63 13.54
C ILE A 398 8.54 18.98 14.90
N SER A 399 9.08 20.19 15.05
CA SER A 399 9.60 20.67 16.32
C SER A 399 8.49 20.80 17.37
N ASP A 400 7.40 21.49 17.04
CA ASP A 400 6.24 21.68 17.93
C ASP A 400 5.58 20.33 18.26
N TRP A 401 5.36 19.54 17.21
CA TRP A 401 5.43 18.10 17.07
C TRP A 401 5.95 17.28 18.25
N THR A 402 7.26 17.29 18.33
CA THR A 402 8.04 16.45 19.21
C THR A 402 7.95 16.95 20.65
N ASN A 403 7.82 18.26 20.84
CA ASN A 403 7.84 18.89 22.16
C ASN A 403 6.47 18.97 22.85
N SER A 404 5.36 18.68 22.15
CA SER A 404 4.01 18.72 22.72
C SER A 404 3.45 17.32 22.94
N PRO A 405 2.74 17.07 24.06
CA PRO A 405 2.09 15.79 24.30
C PRO A 405 1.14 15.45 23.14
N LYS A 406 1.11 14.17 22.74
CA LYS A 406 0.15 13.72 21.73
C LYS A 406 -1.27 13.99 22.27
N PRO A 407 -2.15 14.64 21.50
CA PRO A 407 -3.53 14.85 21.93
C PRO A 407 -4.16 13.50 22.26
N SER A 408 -4.86 13.43 23.40
CA SER A 408 -5.60 12.22 23.78
C SER A 408 -6.60 11.90 22.69
N THR A 409 -6.50 10.72 22.08
CA THR A 409 -7.47 10.19 21.13
C THR A 409 -8.77 9.88 21.87
N HIS A 410 -9.60 10.90 22.10
CA HIS A 410 -11.02 10.73 22.38
C HIS A 410 -11.74 10.84 21.03
N ILE A 411 -11.79 9.71 20.31
CA ILE A 411 -12.68 9.53 19.15
C ILE A 411 -13.70 8.49 19.56
#